data_AF-A0A0M8PX00-F1
#
_entry.id   AF-A0A0M8PX00-F1
#
_cell.length_a   1.000
_cell.length_b   1.000
_cell.length_c   1.000
_cell.angle_alpha   90.00
_cell.angle_beta   90.00
_cell.angle_gamma   90.00
#
_symmetry.space_group_name_H-M   'P 1'
#
loop_
_entity.id
_entity.type
_entity.pdbx_description
1 polymer ?
#
loop_
_entity_poly.entity_id
_entity_poly.type
_entity_poly.pdbx_seq_one_letter_code
_entity_poly.pdbx_strand_id
1 'polypeptide(L)'
;MLINGIEIDLVNLEKPLLLGSEDEELLFLRLIQPTLENELIQCQLALSTRKSISLVRDFWLAMYKDREKLYINSGHALLYPIRLIIFEQVTQAEYFKRLSKKSFGDERLSLIYAVVLLQFVLQWIKERFSDNKEVYEALKLLYRTTDDNVDDDQTSPSREQSIGQAVAVKAIRFEVRENSQEFASLLYQTYNFINYLHDKENEKEEKETNKLPSLRNVEDTLNLFYNKRYTTNKVTFTG
;
A
#
# COMPACT_ATOMS: atom_id res chain seq x y z
N MET A 1 -6.93 1.56 18.48
CA MET A 1 -5.69 0.77 18.39
C MET A 1 -4.47 1.65 18.13
N LEU A 2 -3.42 1.59 18.95
CA LEU A 2 -2.20 2.42 18.80
C LEU A 2 -1.19 1.81 17.82
N ILE A 3 -0.77 2.55 16.78
CA ILE A 3 0.36 2.24 15.90
C ILE A 3 1.38 3.37 16.03
N ASN A 4 2.65 3.04 16.31
CA ASN A 4 3.69 4.02 16.66
C ASN A 4 3.25 5.01 17.78
N GLY A 5 2.36 4.56 18.68
CA GLY A 5 1.80 5.38 19.77
C GLY A 5 0.56 6.22 19.43
N ILE A 6 -0.06 6.07 18.25
CA ILE A 6 -1.19 6.89 17.79
C ILE A 6 -2.38 6.03 17.37
N GLU A 7 -3.59 6.45 17.74
CA GLU A 7 -4.79 5.64 17.55
C GLU A 7 -5.33 5.70 16.11
N ILE A 8 -5.21 4.59 15.36
CA ILE A 8 -5.85 4.46 14.05
C ILE A 8 -7.23 3.82 14.20
N ASP A 9 -8.25 4.62 13.88
CA ASP A 9 -9.62 4.17 13.66
C ASP A 9 -9.79 3.68 12.20
N LEU A 10 -10.31 2.46 12.04
CA LEU A 10 -10.60 1.84 10.73
C LEU A 10 -12.06 2.06 10.27
N VAL A 11 -12.94 2.58 11.13
CA VAL A 11 -14.34 2.88 10.79
C VAL A 11 -14.44 4.04 9.79
N ASN A 12 -13.52 5.00 9.90
CA ASN A 12 -13.45 6.19 9.07
C ASN A 12 -12.26 6.14 8.07
N LEU A 13 -12.18 5.07 7.28
CA LEU A 13 -11.30 5.05 6.10
C LEU A 13 -11.93 5.85 4.96
N GLU A 14 -11.11 6.63 4.25
CA GLU A 14 -11.52 7.33 3.03
C GLU A 14 -12.16 6.35 2.03
N LYS A 15 -13.07 6.79 1.17
CA LYS A 15 -13.77 5.88 0.24
C LYS A 15 -12.81 5.23 -0.78
N PRO A 16 -13.08 4.01 -1.28
CA PRO A 16 -12.24 3.36 -2.27
C PRO A 16 -12.22 4.13 -3.60
N LEU A 17 -11.07 4.13 -4.27
CA LEU A 17 -10.92 4.64 -5.64
C LEU A 17 -11.61 3.74 -6.67
N LEU A 18 -11.85 2.48 -6.32
CA LEU A 18 -12.37 1.43 -7.19
C LEU A 18 -13.78 1.05 -6.78
N LEU A 19 -14.60 0.58 -7.72
CA LEU A 19 -15.88 -0.05 -7.39
C LEU A 19 -15.64 -1.42 -6.74
N GLY A 20 -16.12 -1.57 -5.52
CA GLY A 20 -16.17 -2.83 -4.78
C GLY A 20 -17.53 -3.08 -4.12
N SER A 21 -17.73 -4.28 -3.58
CA SER A 21 -18.91 -4.61 -2.76
C SER A 21 -18.66 -4.37 -1.27
N GLU A 22 -19.73 -4.31 -0.48
CA GLU A 22 -19.64 -4.27 0.99
C GLU A 22 -18.88 -5.50 1.54
N ASP A 23 -19.02 -6.67 0.92
CA ASP A 23 -18.26 -7.88 1.27
C ASP A 23 -16.75 -7.72 1.07
N GLU A 24 -16.33 -7.02 0.01
CA GLU A 24 -14.91 -6.72 -0.26
C GLU A 24 -14.34 -5.71 0.75
N GLU A 25 -15.14 -4.74 1.19
CA GLU A 25 -14.75 -3.81 2.27
C GLU A 25 -14.64 -4.53 3.63
N LEU A 26 -15.62 -5.38 3.96
CA LEU A 26 -15.60 -6.22 5.17
C LEU A 26 -14.44 -7.21 5.15
N LEU A 27 -14.11 -7.79 3.99
CA LEU A 27 -12.95 -8.68 3.83
C LEU A 27 -11.64 -7.92 4.07
N PHE A 28 -11.48 -6.73 3.49
CA PHE A 28 -10.31 -5.89 3.76
C PHE A 28 -10.15 -5.58 5.25
N LEU A 29 -11.23 -5.15 5.91
CA LEU A 29 -11.21 -4.84 7.36
C LEU A 29 -10.78 -6.04 8.21
N ARG A 30 -11.35 -7.23 7.92
CA ARG A 30 -10.97 -8.50 8.59
C ARG A 30 -9.52 -8.90 8.40
N LEU A 31 -8.86 -8.47 7.33
CA LEU A 31 -7.46 -8.75 7.05
C LEU A 31 -6.53 -7.69 7.65
N ILE A 32 -6.86 -6.41 7.51
CA ILE A 32 -5.99 -5.30 7.95
C ILE A 32 -5.99 -5.14 9.48
N GLN A 33 -7.14 -5.34 10.15
CA GLN A 33 -7.22 -5.20 11.61
C GLN A 33 -6.22 -6.11 12.36
N PRO A 34 -6.24 -7.45 12.21
CA PRO A 34 -5.26 -8.32 12.90
C PRO A 34 -3.83 -8.07 12.42
N THR A 35 -3.66 -7.58 11.18
CA THR A 35 -2.36 -7.20 10.63
C THR A 35 -1.76 -6.01 11.38
N LEU A 36 -2.59 -5.07 11.84
CA LEU A 36 -2.17 -3.93 12.63
C LEU A 36 -2.05 -4.28 14.13
N GLU A 37 -3.03 -4.98 14.69
CA GLU A 37 -3.10 -5.30 16.13
C GLU A 37 -1.91 -6.14 16.63
N ASN A 38 -1.42 -7.06 15.81
CA ASN A 38 -0.30 -7.93 16.17
C ASN A 38 1.01 -7.48 15.48
N GLU A 39 1.07 -6.22 15.00
CA GLU A 39 2.20 -5.61 14.27
C GLU A 39 2.73 -6.48 13.12
N LEU A 40 1.81 -7.14 12.40
CA LEU A 40 2.10 -8.18 11.43
C LEU A 40 2.55 -7.66 10.06
N ILE A 41 2.85 -6.38 9.89
CA ILE A 41 3.78 -5.90 8.85
C ILE A 41 4.44 -4.62 9.36
N GLN A 42 5.77 -4.60 9.49
CA GLN A 42 6.53 -3.39 9.89
C GLN A 42 6.71 -2.37 8.75
N CYS A 43 5.74 -2.26 7.83
CA CYS A 43 5.71 -1.28 6.75
C CYS A 43 5.19 0.07 7.26
N GLN A 44 6.05 0.76 8.00
CA GLN A 44 5.71 1.95 8.78
C GLN A 44 5.07 3.08 7.97
N LEU A 45 5.33 3.23 6.66
CA LEU A 45 4.66 4.25 5.83
C LEU A 45 3.32 3.77 5.31
N ALA A 46 3.26 2.57 4.71
CA ALA A 46 2.02 2.02 4.16
C ALA A 46 0.91 1.90 5.22
N LEU A 47 1.28 1.65 6.47
CA LEU A 47 0.37 1.46 7.60
C LEU A 47 0.38 2.61 8.63
N SER A 48 0.92 3.79 8.27
CA SER A 48 1.03 4.94 9.19
C SER A 48 -0.28 5.70 9.42
N THR A 49 -1.18 5.78 8.43
CA THR A 49 -2.35 6.67 8.50
C THR A 49 -3.59 6.01 7.91
N ARG A 50 -4.77 6.56 8.26
CA ARG A 50 -6.04 6.22 7.59
C ARG A 50 -5.95 6.38 6.06
N LYS A 51 -5.17 7.36 5.56
CA LYS A 51 -5.01 7.65 4.13
C LYS A 51 -4.04 6.70 3.43
N SER A 52 -2.93 6.29 4.07
CA SER A 52 -2.06 5.23 3.55
C SER A 52 -2.77 3.87 3.55
N ILE A 53 -3.54 3.56 4.60
CA ILE A 53 -4.34 2.33 4.68
C ILE A 53 -5.45 2.32 3.62
N SER A 54 -6.08 3.48 3.35
CA SER A 54 -7.06 3.63 2.26
C SER A 54 -6.43 3.41 0.88
N LEU A 55 -5.18 3.81 0.68
CA LEU A 55 -4.38 3.52 -0.52
C LEU A 55 -3.97 2.04 -0.59
N VAL A 56 -3.62 1.42 0.54
CA VAL A 56 -3.38 -0.04 0.64
C VAL A 56 -4.61 -0.82 0.20
N ARG A 57 -5.82 -0.42 0.61
CA ARG A 57 -7.08 -1.03 0.15
C ARG A 57 -7.25 -0.92 -1.37
N ASP A 58 -6.98 0.25 -1.95
CA ASP A 58 -7.10 0.43 -3.41
C ASP A 58 -6.16 -0.53 -4.17
N PHE A 59 -4.92 -0.66 -3.70
CA PHE A 59 -3.92 -1.54 -4.29
C PHE A 59 -4.22 -3.02 -4.06
N TRP A 60 -4.66 -3.39 -2.85
CA TRP A 60 -5.12 -4.73 -2.50
C TRP A 60 -6.24 -5.19 -3.43
N LEU A 61 -7.30 -4.38 -3.54
CA LEU A 61 -8.46 -4.68 -4.38
C LEU A 61 -8.07 -4.81 -5.86
N ALA A 62 -7.12 -3.99 -6.31
CA ALA A 62 -6.60 -4.04 -7.67
C ALA A 62 -5.72 -5.25 -8.01
N MET A 63 -5.09 -5.87 -7.00
CA MET A 63 -4.37 -7.14 -7.14
C MET A 63 -5.31 -8.34 -7.00
N TYR A 64 -6.18 -8.30 -5.99
CA TYR A 64 -7.11 -9.38 -5.65
C TYR A 64 -8.08 -9.72 -6.78
N LYS A 65 -8.62 -8.70 -7.49
CA LYS A 65 -9.60 -8.88 -8.58
C LYS A 65 -8.98 -9.04 -9.97
N ASP A 66 -7.66 -8.87 -10.07
CA ASP A 66 -6.87 -8.58 -11.28
C ASP A 66 -7.39 -7.40 -12.12
N ARG A 67 -6.45 -6.76 -12.80
CA ARG A 67 -6.60 -5.44 -13.42
C ARG A 67 -7.65 -5.31 -14.50
N GLU A 68 -8.02 -6.42 -15.12
CA GLU A 68 -8.77 -6.44 -16.36
C GLU A 68 -10.26 -6.08 -16.17
N LYS A 69 -10.73 -5.87 -14.92
CA LYS A 69 -12.11 -5.49 -14.57
C LYS A 69 -12.25 -4.37 -13.53
N LEU A 70 -11.29 -3.46 -13.45
CA LEU A 70 -11.32 -2.36 -12.47
C LEU A 70 -11.97 -1.09 -13.02
N TYR A 71 -13.12 -0.72 -12.46
CA TYR A 71 -13.78 0.56 -12.71
C TYR A 71 -13.41 1.55 -11.60
N ILE A 72 -12.82 2.68 -11.99
CA ILE A 72 -12.55 3.80 -11.08
C ILE A 72 -13.88 4.46 -10.71
N ASN A 73 -14.13 4.63 -9.42
CA ASN A 73 -15.24 5.44 -8.93
C ASN A 73 -14.92 6.92 -9.16
N SER A 74 -15.34 7.46 -10.31
CA SER A 74 -15.05 8.83 -10.73
C SER A 74 -15.56 9.90 -9.75
N GLY A 75 -16.61 9.61 -8.97
CA GLY A 75 -17.11 10.51 -7.93
C GLY A 75 -16.16 10.64 -6.73
N HIS A 76 -15.44 9.57 -6.36
CA HIS A 76 -14.48 9.59 -5.26
C HIS A 76 -13.04 9.90 -5.72
N ALA A 77 -12.67 9.49 -6.94
CA ALA A 77 -11.33 9.69 -7.48
C ALA A 77 -10.92 11.18 -7.59
N LEU A 78 -11.90 12.08 -7.75
CA LEU A 78 -11.70 13.53 -7.72
C LEU A 78 -11.45 14.10 -6.31
N LEU A 79 -11.87 13.41 -5.25
CA LEU A 79 -11.67 13.82 -3.85
C LEU A 79 -10.27 13.42 -3.34
N TYR A 80 -9.69 12.38 -3.92
CA TYR A 80 -8.40 11.81 -3.49
C TYR A 80 -7.35 11.81 -4.62
N PRO A 81 -7.05 12.96 -5.25
CA PRO A 81 -6.28 13.02 -6.50
C PRO A 81 -4.80 12.60 -6.31
N ILE A 82 -4.23 12.73 -5.10
CA ILE A 82 -2.89 12.20 -4.79
C ILE A 82 -2.92 10.65 -4.74
N ARG A 83 -3.92 10.04 -4.08
CA ARG A 83 -4.10 8.58 -4.11
C ARG A 83 -4.29 8.10 -5.56
N LEU A 84 -5.11 8.80 -6.34
CA LEU A 84 -5.36 8.50 -7.75
C LEU A 84 -4.07 8.52 -8.60
N ILE A 85 -3.25 9.56 -8.53
CA ILE A 85 -2.03 9.61 -9.36
C ILE A 85 -1.03 8.52 -8.96
N ILE A 86 -0.86 8.23 -7.66
CA ILE A 86 0.01 7.14 -7.20
C ILE A 86 -0.53 5.80 -7.72
N PHE A 87 -1.84 5.58 -7.61
CA PHE A 87 -2.51 4.43 -8.19
C PHE A 87 -2.24 4.33 -9.69
N GLU A 88 -2.53 5.35 -10.50
CA GLU A 88 -2.27 5.38 -11.94
C GLU A 88 -0.81 5.05 -12.30
N GLN A 89 0.17 5.73 -11.68
CA GLN A 89 1.59 5.56 -12.02
C GLN A 89 2.10 4.15 -11.71
N VAL A 90 1.84 3.64 -10.49
CA VAL A 90 2.29 2.30 -10.12
C VAL A 90 1.50 1.23 -10.88
N THR A 91 0.23 1.48 -11.18
CA THR A 91 -0.58 0.49 -11.87
C THR A 91 -0.22 0.35 -13.35
N GLN A 92 0.17 1.41 -14.06
CA GLN A 92 0.52 1.25 -15.47
C GLN A 92 1.76 0.35 -15.69
N ALA A 93 2.65 0.26 -14.70
CA ALA A 93 3.86 -0.55 -14.72
C ALA A 93 3.63 -2.06 -14.86
N GLU A 94 4.53 -2.73 -15.58
CA GLU A 94 4.48 -4.17 -15.83
C GLU A 94 4.65 -5.00 -14.54
N TYR A 95 5.53 -4.56 -13.63
CA TYR A 95 5.83 -5.32 -12.41
C TYR A 95 4.64 -5.44 -11.46
N PHE A 96 3.77 -4.42 -11.37
CA PHE A 96 2.48 -4.61 -10.71
C PHE A 96 1.65 -5.67 -11.43
N LYS A 97 1.50 -5.59 -12.76
CA LYS A 97 0.66 -6.56 -13.52
C LYS A 97 1.14 -8.00 -13.28
N ARG A 98 2.45 -8.22 -13.12
CA ARG A 98 3.04 -9.50 -12.72
C ARG A 98 2.69 -9.89 -11.27
N LEU A 99 2.73 -8.96 -10.31
CA LEU A 99 2.29 -9.20 -8.92
C LEU A 99 0.79 -9.53 -8.83
N SER A 100 -0.05 -8.72 -9.48
CA SER A 100 -1.50 -8.90 -9.62
C SER A 100 -1.85 -10.32 -10.07
N LYS A 101 -1.25 -10.78 -11.18
CA LYS A 101 -1.47 -12.14 -11.70
C LYS A 101 -0.92 -13.26 -10.80
N LYS A 102 0.00 -12.96 -9.88
CA LYS A 102 0.52 -13.91 -8.87
C LYS A 102 -0.33 -13.98 -7.60
N SER A 103 -1.20 -13.01 -7.31
CA SER A 103 -2.04 -12.98 -6.11
C SER A 103 -3.54 -12.88 -6.38
N PHE A 104 -3.95 -12.92 -7.64
CA PHE A 104 -5.36 -12.93 -8.05
C PHE A 104 -6.15 -14.01 -7.30
N GLY A 105 -7.26 -13.62 -6.67
CA GLY A 105 -8.11 -14.49 -5.85
C GLY A 105 -7.54 -14.88 -4.49
N ASP A 106 -6.32 -14.47 -4.14
CA ASP A 106 -5.69 -14.70 -2.84
C ASP A 106 -5.68 -13.40 -2.04
N GLU A 107 -6.64 -13.29 -1.11
CA GLU A 107 -6.91 -12.05 -0.38
C GLU A 107 -5.76 -11.65 0.55
N ARG A 108 -5.05 -12.64 1.12
CA ARG A 108 -3.92 -12.41 2.04
C ARG A 108 -2.67 -12.04 1.28
N LEU A 109 -2.36 -12.77 0.21
CA LEU A 109 -1.17 -12.52 -0.60
C LEU A 109 -1.27 -11.17 -1.31
N SER A 110 -2.45 -10.82 -1.82
CA SER A 110 -2.73 -9.50 -2.39
C SER A 110 -2.51 -8.38 -1.36
N LEU A 111 -2.80 -8.62 -0.08
CA LEU A 111 -2.61 -7.59 0.97
C LEU A 111 -1.13 -7.41 1.27
N ILE A 112 -0.39 -8.51 1.45
CA ILE A 112 1.06 -8.48 1.67
C ILE A 112 1.75 -7.76 0.52
N TYR A 113 1.42 -8.10 -0.73
CA TYR A 113 1.97 -7.43 -1.92
C TYR A 113 1.62 -5.95 -1.96
N ALA A 114 0.37 -5.57 -1.70
CA ALA A 114 -0.06 -4.17 -1.71
C ALA A 114 0.68 -3.33 -0.65
N VAL A 115 0.80 -3.83 0.59
CA VAL A 115 1.48 -3.15 1.68
C VAL A 115 2.98 -3.01 1.40
N VAL A 116 3.66 -4.10 1.00
CA VAL A 116 5.09 -4.06 0.67
C VAL A 116 5.35 -3.14 -0.53
N LEU A 117 4.52 -3.19 -1.57
CA LEU A 117 4.65 -2.31 -2.74
C LEU A 117 4.52 -0.84 -2.38
N LEU A 118 3.49 -0.50 -1.59
CA LEU A 118 3.26 0.88 -1.16
C LEU A 118 4.31 1.38 -0.17
N GLN A 119 4.92 0.52 0.65
CA GLN A 119 6.03 0.92 1.51
C GLN A 119 7.18 1.51 0.70
N PHE A 120 7.61 0.84 -0.36
CA PHE A 120 8.70 1.31 -1.24
C PHE A 120 8.29 2.54 -2.06
N VAL A 121 7.06 2.56 -2.60
CA VAL A 121 6.56 3.72 -3.37
C VAL A 121 6.42 4.97 -2.49
N LEU A 122 5.86 4.86 -1.29
CA LEU A 122 5.71 5.98 -0.36
C LEU A 122 7.07 6.46 0.17
N GLN A 123 8.03 5.56 0.39
CA GLN A 123 9.40 5.94 0.75
C GLN A 123 10.05 6.77 -0.36
N TRP A 124 10.00 6.29 -1.61
CA TRP A 124 10.55 7.01 -2.77
C TRP A 124 9.92 8.40 -2.95
N ILE A 125 8.58 8.49 -2.86
CA ILE A 125 7.86 9.77 -2.93
C ILE A 125 8.28 10.71 -1.79
N LYS A 126 8.40 10.21 -0.55
CA LYS A 126 8.79 10.98 0.63
C LYS A 126 10.21 11.52 0.53
N GLU A 127 11.14 10.74 0.00
CA GLU A 127 12.53 11.14 -0.24
C GLU A 127 12.64 12.16 -1.39
N ARG A 128 11.97 11.91 -2.51
CA ARG A 128 12.03 12.79 -3.70
C ARG A 128 11.51 14.20 -3.46
N PHE A 129 10.53 14.36 -2.58
CA PHE A 129 9.92 15.64 -2.28
C PHE A 129 10.28 16.21 -0.91
N SER A 130 11.29 15.68 -0.20
CA SER A 130 11.69 16.16 1.14
C SER A 130 11.96 17.67 1.19
N ASP A 131 12.60 18.17 0.13
CA ASP A 131 13.10 19.54 0.05
C ASP A 131 12.09 20.48 -0.64
N ASN A 132 11.09 19.92 -1.33
CA ASN A 132 9.99 20.67 -1.93
C ASN A 132 8.87 20.85 -0.89
N LYS A 133 9.00 21.90 -0.07
CA LYS A 133 8.06 22.17 1.04
C LYS A 133 6.58 22.13 0.62
N GLU A 134 6.20 22.74 -0.51
CA GLU A 134 4.80 22.80 -0.95
C GLU A 134 4.22 21.41 -1.24
N VAL A 135 4.97 20.59 -1.99
CA VAL A 135 4.59 19.21 -2.31
C VAL A 135 4.68 18.33 -1.06
N TYR A 136 5.68 18.55 -0.20
CA TYR A 136 5.84 17.85 1.07
C TYR A 136 4.66 18.08 2.01
N GLU A 137 4.21 19.31 2.23
CA GLU A 137 3.03 19.61 3.07
C GLU A 137 1.77 18.87 2.55
N ALA A 138 1.52 18.88 1.24
CA ALA A 138 0.39 18.17 0.64
C ALA A 138 0.51 16.63 0.76
N LEU A 139 1.73 16.10 0.71
CA LEU A 139 2.03 14.67 0.84
C LEU A 139 2.00 14.16 2.29
N LYS A 140 2.27 15.01 3.29
CA LYS A 140 2.29 14.61 4.72
C LYS A 140 1.01 13.92 5.14
N LEU A 141 -0.13 14.34 4.61
CA LEU A 141 -1.45 13.76 4.88
C LEU A 141 -1.49 12.24 4.62
N LEU A 142 -0.63 11.72 3.73
CA LEU A 142 -0.54 10.28 3.47
C LEU A 142 0.27 9.52 4.54
N TYR A 143 1.26 10.13 5.20
CA TYR A 143 2.26 9.38 5.99
C TYR A 143 2.69 10.01 7.32
N ARG A 144 2.04 11.09 7.76
CA ARG A 144 2.20 11.63 9.12
C ARG A 144 1.02 11.24 9.99
N THR A 145 1.35 10.74 11.17
CA THR A 145 0.40 10.23 12.16
C THR A 145 -0.37 11.31 12.92
N THR A 146 -0.05 12.60 12.75
CA THR A 146 -0.51 13.70 13.62
C THR A 146 -1.79 14.44 13.17
N ASP A 147 -2.59 13.86 12.27
CA ASP A 147 -3.85 14.48 11.80
C ASP A 147 -5.06 14.06 12.67
N ASP A 148 -5.04 14.51 13.92
CA ASP A 148 -6.17 14.42 14.87
C ASP A 148 -7.23 15.50 14.62
N ASN A 149 -7.79 15.53 13.41
CA ASN A 149 -9.08 16.18 13.15
C ASN A 149 -10.05 15.12 12.60
N VAL A 150 -10.98 14.70 13.45
CA VAL A 150 -11.85 13.53 13.22
C VAL A 150 -13.01 13.84 12.25
N ASP A 151 -13.34 15.11 12.03
CA ASP A 151 -14.58 15.53 11.36
C ASP A 151 -14.44 15.99 9.87
N ASP A 152 -13.23 16.14 9.35
CA ASP A 152 -12.98 16.88 8.10
C ASP A 152 -13.14 16.04 6.80
N ASP A 153 -13.57 14.77 6.89
CA ASP A 153 -13.91 13.94 5.72
C ASP A 153 -15.35 14.21 5.19
N GLN A 154 -16.15 15.02 5.91
CA GLN A 154 -17.47 15.48 5.46
C GLN A 154 -17.48 16.91 4.89
N THR A 155 -16.36 17.63 4.99
CA THR A 155 -16.18 18.99 4.46
C THR A 155 -15.48 18.92 3.10
N SER A 156 -15.89 19.79 2.17
CA SER A 156 -15.15 19.95 0.91
C SER A 156 -13.77 20.54 1.21
N PRO A 157 -12.66 20.01 0.63
CA PRO A 157 -11.32 20.48 0.93
C PRO A 157 -11.18 21.98 0.68
N SER A 158 -10.37 22.65 1.51
CA SER A 158 -10.11 24.08 1.37
C SER A 158 -9.53 24.41 0.00
N ARG A 159 -9.61 25.68 -0.40
CA ARG A 159 -8.99 26.12 -1.66
C ARG A 159 -7.47 25.92 -1.64
N GLU A 160 -6.81 26.20 -0.52
CA GLU A 160 -5.37 25.95 -0.36
C GLU A 160 -5.04 24.46 -0.43
N GLN A 161 -5.82 23.61 0.26
CA GLN A 161 -5.65 22.15 0.21
C GLN A 161 -5.82 21.62 -1.23
N SER A 162 -6.85 22.07 -1.94
CA SER A 162 -7.12 21.70 -3.34
C SER A 162 -5.99 22.12 -4.28
N ILE A 163 -5.42 23.32 -4.08
CA ILE A 163 -4.26 23.81 -4.84
C ILE A 163 -3.01 22.96 -4.52
N GLY A 164 -2.72 22.73 -3.23
CA GLY A 164 -1.56 21.93 -2.80
C GLY A 164 -1.62 20.49 -3.33
N GLN A 165 -2.80 19.86 -3.31
CA GLN A 165 -3.02 18.56 -3.93
C GLN A 165 -2.78 18.58 -5.44
N ALA A 166 -3.26 19.59 -6.17
CA ALA A 166 -3.03 19.72 -7.61
C ALA A 166 -1.54 19.94 -7.95
N VAL A 167 -0.82 20.71 -7.13
CA VAL A 167 0.64 20.90 -7.25
C VAL A 167 1.38 19.59 -6.99
N ALA A 168 1.03 18.85 -5.93
CA ALA A 168 1.61 17.55 -5.64
C ALA A 168 1.35 16.52 -6.77
N VAL A 169 0.14 16.47 -7.32
CA VAL A 169 -0.19 15.59 -8.45
C VAL A 169 0.63 15.92 -9.69
N LYS A 170 0.80 17.21 -10.00
CA LYS A 170 1.64 17.66 -11.11
C LYS A 170 3.11 17.29 -10.88
N ALA A 171 3.61 17.46 -9.65
CA ALA A 171 4.98 17.13 -9.28
C ALA A 171 5.26 15.63 -9.36
N ILE A 172 4.40 14.76 -8.79
CA ILE A 172 4.52 13.29 -8.88
C ILE A 172 4.52 12.84 -10.35
N ARG A 173 3.57 13.34 -11.16
CA ARG A 173 3.46 12.97 -12.58
C ARG A 173 4.68 13.43 -13.39
N PHE A 174 5.29 14.55 -13.03
CA PHE A 174 6.53 15.03 -13.65
C PHE A 174 7.73 14.17 -13.22
N GLU A 175 7.91 13.95 -11.91
CA GLU A 175 9.06 13.22 -11.36
C GLU A 175 9.10 11.76 -11.87
N VAL A 176 7.95 11.08 -11.92
CA VAL A 176 7.83 9.71 -12.47
C VAL A 176 8.08 9.67 -13.98
N ARG A 177 7.76 10.74 -14.72
CA ARG A 177 8.03 10.82 -16.17
C ARG A 177 9.53 10.97 -16.43
N GLU A 178 10.15 11.97 -15.82
CA GLU A 178 11.57 12.28 -16.05
C GLU A 178 12.48 11.16 -15.49
N ASN A 179 12.14 10.57 -14.34
CA ASN A 179 12.89 9.47 -13.72
C ASN A 179 12.24 8.09 -14.00
N SER A 180 11.58 7.92 -15.14
CA SER A 180 10.80 6.71 -15.46
C SER A 180 11.58 5.39 -15.37
N GLN A 181 12.87 5.40 -15.71
CA GLN A 181 13.75 4.24 -15.54
C GLN A 181 14.01 3.90 -14.07
N GLU A 182 14.20 4.90 -13.22
CA GLU A 182 14.40 4.72 -11.78
C GLU A 182 13.12 4.22 -11.12
N PHE A 183 11.98 4.81 -11.44
CA PHE A 183 10.68 4.38 -10.95
C PHE A 183 10.34 2.95 -11.39
N ALA A 184 10.63 2.59 -12.65
CA ALA A 184 10.51 1.20 -13.11
C ALA A 184 11.47 0.25 -12.39
N SER A 185 12.69 0.70 -12.07
CA SER A 185 13.69 -0.05 -11.30
C SER A 185 13.23 -0.29 -9.86
N LEU A 186 12.65 0.72 -9.19
CA LEU A 186 12.03 0.58 -7.86
C LEU A 186 10.98 -0.53 -7.85
N LEU A 187 10.05 -0.49 -8.82
CA LEU A 187 8.98 -1.48 -8.94
C LEU A 187 9.52 -2.88 -9.31
N TYR A 188 10.59 -2.96 -10.10
CA TYR A 188 11.28 -4.21 -10.40
C TYR A 188 11.97 -4.80 -9.17
N GLN A 189 12.70 -3.99 -8.41
CA GLN A 189 13.37 -4.40 -7.17
C GLN A 189 12.35 -4.86 -6.14
N THR A 190 11.21 -4.17 -6.03
CA THR A 190 10.10 -4.57 -5.15
C THR A 190 9.47 -5.90 -5.59
N TYR A 191 9.27 -6.11 -6.89
CA TYR A 191 8.82 -7.40 -7.43
C TYR A 191 9.82 -8.53 -7.14
N ASN A 192 11.11 -8.29 -7.33
CA ASN A 192 12.15 -9.27 -7.03
C ASN A 192 12.27 -9.56 -5.53
N PHE A 193 12.12 -8.55 -4.68
CA PHE A 193 12.06 -8.71 -3.23
C PHE A 193 10.87 -9.59 -2.83
N ILE A 194 9.69 -9.34 -3.38
CA ILE A 194 8.50 -10.19 -3.17
C ILE A 194 8.75 -11.64 -3.61
N ASN A 195 9.37 -11.87 -4.78
CA ASN A 195 9.71 -13.24 -5.22
C ASN A 195 10.70 -13.93 -4.27
N TYR A 196 11.75 -13.22 -3.85
CA TYR A 196 12.75 -13.73 -2.91
C TYR A 196 12.12 -14.18 -1.58
N LEU A 197 11.06 -13.52 -1.13
CA LEU A 197 10.32 -13.94 0.07
C LEU A 197 9.58 -15.27 -0.13
N HIS A 198 9.05 -15.54 -1.33
CA HIS A 198 8.49 -16.86 -1.69
C HIS A 198 9.57 -17.94 -1.80
N ASP A 199 10.70 -17.63 -2.43
CA ASP A 199 11.80 -18.58 -2.56
C ASP A 199 12.32 -18.99 -1.16
N LYS A 200 12.36 -18.04 -0.21
CA LYS A 200 12.64 -18.30 1.21
C LYS A 200 11.53 -19.01 2.01
N GLU A 201 10.28 -18.93 1.57
CA GLU A 201 9.19 -19.77 2.12
C GLU A 201 9.42 -21.25 1.75
N ASN A 202 9.89 -21.51 0.53
CA ASN A 202 10.12 -22.86 -0.02
C ASN A 202 11.46 -23.50 0.41
N GLU A 203 12.54 -22.71 0.56
CA GLU A 203 13.87 -23.19 1.02
C GLU A 203 13.87 -23.84 2.42
N LYS A 204 12.75 -23.81 3.17
CA LYS A 204 12.63 -24.58 4.42
C LYS A 204 12.24 -26.04 4.22
N GLU A 205 11.83 -26.46 3.03
CA GLU A 205 11.52 -27.87 2.73
C GLU A 205 12.71 -28.63 2.12
N GLU A 206 13.63 -27.95 1.41
CA GLU A 206 14.86 -28.54 0.87
C GLU A 206 16.11 -27.71 1.23
N LYS A 207 17.20 -28.40 1.60
CA LYS A 207 18.37 -27.88 2.34
C LYS A 207 19.05 -26.63 1.73
N GLU A 208 19.53 -25.75 2.62
CA GLU A 208 20.31 -24.53 2.34
C GLU A 208 21.36 -24.66 1.23
N THR A 209 21.36 -23.70 0.29
CA THR A 209 22.50 -23.05 -0.44
C THR A 209 21.92 -22.31 -1.67
N ASN A 210 22.34 -21.12 -2.15
CA ASN A 210 23.50 -20.25 -1.91
C ASN A 210 23.12 -18.74 -1.94
N LYS A 211 23.93 -17.92 -1.26
CA LYS A 211 23.78 -16.48 -0.91
C LYS A 211 23.43 -15.44 -2.00
N LEU A 212 22.76 -14.36 -1.55
CA LEU A 212 23.28 -12.96 -1.57
C LEU A 212 22.67 -12.17 -0.35
N PRO A 213 23.11 -10.93 -0.02
CA PRO A 213 23.71 -10.61 1.27
C PRO A 213 22.75 -10.10 2.36
N SER A 214 23.25 -10.01 3.60
CA SER A 214 22.49 -9.58 4.78
C SER A 214 22.27 -8.06 4.90
N LEU A 215 21.01 -7.65 4.98
CA LEU A 215 20.61 -6.73 6.05
C LEU A 215 20.62 -7.54 7.35
N ARG A 216 21.15 -7.00 8.45
CA ARG A 216 21.12 -7.67 9.77
C ARG A 216 19.78 -7.47 10.51
N ASN A 217 18.72 -7.30 9.73
CA ASN A 217 17.32 -7.67 9.93
C ASN A 217 16.57 -7.26 8.64
N VAL A 218 15.81 -8.17 8.00
CA VAL A 218 14.72 -7.78 7.07
C VAL A 218 13.42 -8.10 7.79
N GLU A 219 13.26 -7.46 8.94
CA GLU A 219 12.94 -8.14 10.20
C GLU A 219 11.75 -9.11 10.12
N ASP A 220 11.95 -10.44 10.13
CA ASP A 220 13.16 -11.18 9.75
C ASP A 220 12.84 -12.23 8.66
N THR A 221 13.10 -11.84 7.41
CA THR A 221 12.37 -12.38 6.23
C THR A 221 10.86 -12.14 6.35
N LEU A 222 10.50 -11.02 6.99
CA LEU A 222 9.23 -10.29 6.90
C LEU A 222 7.94 -11.02 7.37
N ASN A 223 7.69 -11.23 8.67
CA ASN A 223 8.50 -12.00 9.60
C ASN A 223 8.30 -13.48 9.26
N LEU A 224 9.32 -14.15 8.70
CA LEU A 224 9.19 -15.45 8.05
C LEU A 224 7.92 -15.58 7.15
N PHE A 225 7.71 -14.55 6.32
CA PHE A 225 6.55 -14.31 5.44
C PHE A 225 5.18 -14.33 6.16
N TYR A 226 5.18 -13.70 7.34
CA TYR A 226 4.15 -13.76 8.38
C TYR A 226 3.70 -15.18 8.75
N ASN A 227 4.75 -15.98 9.02
CA ASN A 227 4.75 -17.25 9.72
C ASN A 227 3.80 -18.30 9.10
N LYS A 228 4.02 -18.60 7.81
CA LYS A 228 3.15 -19.47 6.98
C LYS A 228 1.70 -18.94 6.86
N ARG A 229 1.55 -17.61 6.65
CA ARG A 229 0.31 -16.87 6.35
C ARG A 229 -0.82 -16.95 7.42
N TYR A 230 -0.45 -16.82 8.70
CA TYR A 230 -1.25 -17.18 9.89
C TYR A 230 -1.45 -18.71 10.02
N THR A 231 -0.88 -19.33 11.07
CA THR A 231 -0.63 -20.78 11.15
C THR A 231 -1.87 -21.71 11.27
N THR A 232 -2.07 -22.50 10.21
CA THR A 232 -2.52 -23.93 10.19
C THR A 232 -3.91 -24.41 10.65
N ASN A 233 -4.78 -23.71 11.40
CA ASN A 233 -6.14 -24.25 11.68
C ASN A 233 -7.19 -23.25 12.24
N LYS A 234 -8.41 -23.27 11.65
CA LYS A 234 -9.65 -22.52 12.03
C LYS A 234 -9.53 -20.99 11.93
N VAL A 235 -10.42 -20.25 11.25
CA VAL A 235 -11.83 -20.48 10.89
C VAL A 235 -12.03 -20.34 9.36
N THR A 236 -13.03 -21.03 8.81
CA THR A 236 -13.49 -20.86 7.42
C THR A 236 -14.03 -19.44 7.21
N PHE A 237 -13.29 -18.61 6.47
CA PHE A 237 -13.79 -17.32 5.95
C PHE A 237 -14.70 -17.57 4.73
N THR A 238 -15.87 -18.15 4.99
CA THR A 238 -16.98 -18.21 4.04
C THR A 238 -18.01 -17.15 4.44
N GLY A 239 -18.01 -16.04 3.70
CA GLY A 239 -19.17 -15.17 3.52
C GLY A 239 -19.47 -15.19 2.03
#